data_AF-A0A537W7U0-F1
#
_entry.id   AF-A0A537W7U0-F1
#
_cell.length_a   1.000
_cell.length_b   1.000
_cell.length_c   1.000
_cell.angle_alpha   90.00
_cell.angle_beta   90.00
_cell.angle_gamma   90.00
#
_symmetry.space_group_name_H-M   'P 1'
#
loop_
_entity.id
_entity.type
_entity.pdbx_description
1 polymer ?
#
loop_
_entity_poly.entity_id
_entity_poly.type
_entity_poly.pdbx_seq_one_letter_code
_entity_poly.pdbx_strand_id
1 'polypeptide(L)'
;MIELLGDSARGDEFALVRLSVDGDRIVEADARGLERSLVGLSLLEAATVGGETLAVDALANAIGPAFTAASSPTRVAVAMSGGVDSAVALLRYEPDAIGVTLRLWLDPAGPSAERACCSPEAVLAARETCHALGVPHVTLDLREEFRRAVVEPFVRAYAQGETPNPCMRCNG
;
A
#
# COMPACT_ATOMS: atom_id res chain seq x y z
N MET A 1 -3.06 19.20 13.00
CA MET A 1 -4.14 18.80 12.06
C MET A 1 -3.67 18.87 10.60
N ILE A 2 -3.82 17.77 9.87
CA ILE A 2 -3.56 17.62 8.43
C ILE A 2 -4.83 17.12 7.74
N GLU A 3 -5.09 17.57 6.51
CA GLU A 3 -6.13 16.97 5.67
C GLU A 3 -5.50 15.91 4.76
N LEU A 4 -6.12 14.73 4.70
CA LEU A 4 -5.77 13.64 3.81
C LEU A 4 -6.91 13.41 2.84
N LEU A 5 -6.56 13.26 1.57
CA LEU A 5 -7.51 13.02 0.48
C LEU A 5 -7.01 11.82 -0.32
N GLY A 6 -7.93 10.92 -0.65
CA GLY A 6 -7.65 9.80 -1.54
C GLY A 6 -8.87 9.42 -2.34
N ASP A 7 -8.64 9.03 -3.58
CA ASP A 7 -9.66 8.66 -4.54
C ASP A 7 -9.36 7.31 -5.18
N SER A 8 -10.40 6.69 -5.73
CA SER A 8 -10.28 5.48 -6.54
C SER A 8 -11.39 5.45 -7.58
N ALA A 9 -11.08 4.92 -8.77
CA ALA A 9 -12.03 4.81 -9.87
C ALA A 9 -11.84 3.49 -10.63
N ARG A 10 -12.96 2.91 -11.08
CA ARG A 10 -12.98 1.77 -12.01
C ARG A 10 -14.15 1.92 -12.97
N GLY A 11 -13.86 2.02 -14.27
CA GLY A 11 -14.88 2.35 -15.25
C GLY A 11 -15.52 3.71 -14.94
N ASP A 12 -16.85 3.74 -14.83
CA ASP A 12 -17.63 4.94 -14.49
C ASP A 12 -17.87 5.12 -12.98
N GLU A 13 -17.37 4.20 -12.16
CA GLU A 13 -17.51 4.25 -10.71
C GLU A 13 -16.34 5.00 -10.06
N PHE A 14 -16.63 5.74 -8.99
CA PHE A 14 -15.68 6.59 -8.27
C PHE A 14 -15.99 6.62 -6.77
N ALA A 15 -14.94 6.63 -5.96
CA ALA A 15 -15.02 6.86 -4.52
C ALA A 15 -13.99 7.92 -4.09
N LEU A 16 -14.37 8.72 -3.09
CA LEU A 16 -13.53 9.73 -2.47
C LEU A 16 -13.56 9.55 -0.96
N VAL A 17 -12.38 9.63 -0.36
CA VAL A 17 -12.19 9.68 1.09
C VAL A 17 -11.50 10.98 1.45
N ARG A 18 -12.08 11.72 2.39
CA ARG A 18 -11.48 12.91 3.00
C ARG A 18 -11.39 12.73 4.51
N LEU A 19 -10.20 12.91 5.07
CA LEU A 19 -9.94 12.78 6.51
C LEU A 19 -9.31 14.06 7.04
N SER A 20 -9.76 14.51 8.20
CA SER A 20 -9.04 15.48 9.03
C SER A 20 -8.35 14.69 10.14
N VAL A 21 -7.02 14.80 10.24
CA VAL A 21 -6.20 14.01 11.17
C VAL A 21 -5.44 14.93 12.11
N ASP A 22 -5.52 14.69 13.42
CA ASP A 22 -4.72 15.38 14.42
C ASP A 22 -3.77 14.40 15.13
N GLY A 23 -2.46 14.62 14.96
CA GLY A 23 -1.46 13.61 15.29
C GLY A 23 -1.63 12.37 14.41
N ASP A 24 -1.94 11.23 15.03
CA ASP A 24 -2.25 9.97 14.34
C ASP A 24 -3.75 9.67 14.31
N ARG A 25 -4.61 10.50 14.91
CA ARG A 25 -6.05 10.24 15.07
C ARG A 25 -6.91 11.00 14.08
N ILE A 26 -7.89 10.30 13.53
CA ILE A 26 -8.89 10.88 12.63
C ILE A 26 -9.94 11.62 13.47
N VAL A 27 -10.08 12.93 13.27
CA VAL A 27 -11.06 13.77 14.00
C VAL A 27 -12.32 14.01 13.18
N GLU A 28 -12.22 13.99 11.85
CA GLU A 28 -13.36 14.05 10.92
C GLU A 28 -13.10 13.12 9.73
N ALA A 29 -14.15 12.50 9.20
CA ALA A 29 -14.06 11.63 8.03
C ALA A 29 -15.31 11.72 7.16
N ASP A 30 -15.11 11.91 5.86
CA ASP A 30 -16.09 11.60 4.82
C ASP A 30 -15.55 10.41 4.02
N ALA A 31 -16.12 9.23 4.27
CA ALA A 31 -15.61 7.95 3.77
C ALA A 31 -16.75 6.94 3.57
N ARG A 32 -17.62 7.23 2.60
CA ARG A 32 -18.78 6.38 2.27
C ARG A 32 -18.32 5.03 1.71
N GLY A 33 -19.10 3.98 1.95
CA GLY A 33 -18.81 2.62 1.50
C GLY A 33 -17.90 1.81 2.43
N LEU A 34 -17.41 2.40 3.53
CA LEU A 34 -16.67 1.67 4.57
C LEU A 34 -17.62 1.03 5.60
N GLU A 35 -17.19 -0.08 6.19
CA GLU A 35 -18.00 -0.88 7.14
C GLU A 35 -18.25 -0.19 8.48
N ARG A 36 -17.40 0.79 8.85
CA ARG A 36 -17.53 1.54 10.11
C ARG A 36 -17.00 2.97 10.00
N SER A 37 -17.39 3.80 10.96
CA SER A 37 -16.83 5.14 11.12
C SER A 37 -15.32 5.09 11.40
N LEU A 38 -14.60 6.02 10.79
CA LEU A 38 -13.16 6.20 11.01
C LEU A 38 -12.84 7.21 12.13
N VAL A 39 -13.82 8.02 12.55
CA VAL A 39 -13.60 9.06 13.57
C VAL A 39 -13.18 8.43 14.90
N GLY A 40 -12.08 8.92 15.46
CA GLY A 40 -11.45 8.44 16.69
C GLY A 40 -10.37 7.36 16.47
N LEU A 41 -10.34 6.71 15.31
CA LEU A 41 -9.33 5.72 14.96
C LEU A 41 -7.98 6.39 14.69
N SER A 42 -6.91 5.69 15.02
CA SER A 42 -5.58 5.97 14.47
C SER A 42 -5.50 5.59 12.99
N LEU A 43 -4.53 6.13 12.25
CA LEU A 43 -4.28 5.72 10.85
C LEU A 43 -4.00 4.21 10.73
N LEU A 44 -3.38 3.60 11.74
CA LEU A 44 -3.15 2.15 11.78
C LEU A 44 -4.45 1.37 11.96
N GLU A 45 -5.34 1.81 12.85
CA GLU A 45 -6.65 1.16 13.05
C GLU A 45 -7.60 1.39 11.86
N ALA A 46 -7.47 2.53 11.17
CA ALA A 46 -8.20 2.80 9.93
C ALA A 46 -7.74 1.87 8.80
N ALA A 47 -6.46 1.49 8.77
CA ALA A 47 -5.91 0.58 7.77
C ALA A 47 -6.43 -0.88 7.87
N THR A 48 -7.16 -1.24 8.95
CA THR A 48 -7.87 -2.53 9.06
C THR A 48 -9.32 -2.47 8.57
N VAL A 49 -9.83 -1.29 8.21
CA VAL A 49 -11.25 -1.10 7.92
C VAL A 49 -11.58 -1.60 6.51
N GLY A 50 -12.49 -2.56 6.44
CA GLY A 50 -13.06 -3.08 5.21
C GLY A 50 -14.21 -2.23 4.68
N GLY A 51 -14.80 -2.70 3.58
CA GLY A 51 -15.88 -2.01 2.87
C GLY A 51 -15.92 -2.34 1.40
N GLU A 52 -16.68 -1.53 0.65
CA GLU A 52 -16.70 -1.56 -0.79
C GLU A 52 -15.30 -1.33 -1.36
N THR A 53 -14.91 -2.10 -2.39
CA THR A 53 -13.54 -2.10 -2.91
C THR A 53 -13.02 -0.71 -3.26
N LEU A 54 -13.83 0.13 -3.93
CA LEU A 54 -13.43 1.49 -4.30
C LEU A 54 -13.26 2.41 -3.08
N ALA A 55 -14.12 2.28 -2.07
CA ALA A 55 -14.01 3.06 -0.84
C ALA A 55 -12.74 2.70 -0.05
N VAL A 56 -12.43 1.41 0.04
CA VAL A 56 -11.21 0.93 0.71
C VAL A 56 -9.96 1.33 -0.09
N ASP A 57 -10.00 1.28 -1.42
CA ASP A 57 -8.92 1.80 -2.27
C ASP A 57 -8.68 3.30 -2.05
N ALA A 58 -9.76 4.10 -2.04
CA ALA A 58 -9.69 5.53 -1.78
C ALA A 58 -9.13 5.83 -0.37
N LEU A 59 -9.52 5.06 0.64
CA LEU A 59 -8.97 5.15 1.99
C LEU A 59 -7.47 4.84 2.01
N ALA A 60 -7.05 3.75 1.36
CA ALA A 60 -5.63 3.39 1.29
C ALA A 60 -4.80 4.48 0.62
N ASN A 61 -5.33 5.10 -0.45
CA ASN A 61 -4.69 6.22 -1.13
C ASN A 61 -4.63 7.49 -0.27
N ALA A 62 -5.64 7.74 0.58
CA ALA A 62 -5.65 8.87 1.51
C ALA A 62 -4.60 8.70 2.62
N ILE A 63 -4.49 7.49 3.18
CA ILE A 63 -3.61 7.21 4.32
C ILE A 63 -2.14 7.07 3.89
N GLY A 64 -1.85 6.42 2.76
CA GLY A 64 -0.50 6.05 2.32
C GLY A 64 0.55 7.17 2.43
N PRO A 65 0.30 8.40 1.93
CA PRO A 65 1.27 9.50 1.97
C PRO A 65 1.62 10.01 3.38
N ALA A 66 0.75 9.81 4.36
CA ALA A 66 0.91 10.32 5.72
C ALA A 66 1.02 9.21 6.78
N PHE A 67 1.03 7.95 6.34
CA PHE A 67 1.01 6.82 7.26
C PHE A 67 2.28 6.78 8.10
N THR A 68 2.08 6.80 9.41
CA THR A 68 3.12 6.49 10.38
C THR A 68 2.55 5.56 11.43
N ALA A 69 3.39 4.67 11.94
CA ALA A 69 3.05 3.81 13.06
C ALA A 69 4.14 3.94 14.12
N ALA A 70 3.75 4.09 15.38
CA ALA A 70 4.71 4.10 16.48
C ALA A 70 5.54 2.80 16.48
N SER A 71 6.84 2.92 16.76
CA SER A 71 7.71 1.75 16.93
C SER A 71 7.24 0.94 18.14
N SER A 72 7.17 -0.38 18.00
CA SER A 72 6.90 -1.32 19.08
C SER A 72 7.88 -2.49 18.96
N PRO A 73 8.43 -3.02 20.08
CA PRO A 73 9.34 -4.16 20.05
C PRO A 73 8.75 -5.44 19.45
N THR A 74 7.42 -5.57 19.44
CA THR A 74 6.71 -6.75 18.95
C THR A 74 6.19 -6.59 17.53
N ARG A 75 6.11 -5.36 17.02
CA ARG A 75 5.45 -5.05 15.75
C ARG A 75 6.32 -5.44 14.57
N VAL A 76 5.72 -6.18 13.64
CA VAL A 76 6.41 -6.66 12.44
C VAL A 76 5.73 -6.11 11.19
N ALA A 77 6.47 -5.34 10.40
CA ALA A 77 6.03 -4.97 9.06
C ALA A 77 6.37 -6.11 8.09
N VAL A 78 5.35 -6.69 7.46
CA VAL A 78 5.50 -7.77 6.48
C VAL A 78 5.30 -7.18 5.09
N ALA A 79 6.31 -7.30 4.23
CA ALA A 79 6.18 -6.90 2.83
C ALA A 79 5.22 -7.85 2.10
N MET A 80 4.07 -7.32 1.67
CA MET A 80 2.99 -8.07 1.04
C MET A 80 3.02 -7.88 -0.47
N SER A 81 3.33 -8.96 -1.20
CA SER A 81 3.35 -8.97 -2.67
C SER A 81 2.00 -9.34 -3.29
N GLY A 82 1.05 -9.81 -2.48
CA GLY A 82 -0.19 -10.45 -2.93
C GLY A 82 -0.04 -11.95 -3.23
N GLY A 83 1.18 -12.50 -3.07
CA GLY A 83 1.46 -13.93 -3.22
C GLY A 83 1.33 -14.74 -1.93
N VAL A 84 1.23 -16.05 -2.08
CA VAL A 84 1.05 -17.02 -0.99
C VAL A 84 2.18 -16.96 0.04
N ASP A 85 3.43 -16.81 -0.39
CA ASP A 85 4.58 -16.79 0.53
C ASP A 85 4.49 -15.63 1.53
N SER A 86 4.15 -14.43 1.05
CA SER A 86 3.96 -13.27 1.93
C SER A 86 2.74 -13.42 2.84
N ALA A 87 1.68 -14.09 2.38
CA ALA A 87 0.51 -14.39 3.21
C ALA A 87 0.85 -15.37 4.35
N VAL A 88 1.61 -16.43 4.06
CA VAL A 88 2.06 -17.38 5.09
C VAL A 88 3.03 -16.73 6.07
N ALA A 89 3.90 -15.84 5.59
CA ALA A 89 4.77 -15.04 6.46
C ALA A 89 3.94 -14.16 7.40
N LEU A 90 2.87 -13.53 6.91
CA LEU A 90 1.97 -12.69 7.71
C LEU A 90 1.34 -13.47 8.87
N LEU A 91 0.80 -14.66 8.60
CA LEU A 91 0.19 -15.54 9.60
C LEU A 91 1.12 -15.86 10.79
N ARG A 92 2.45 -15.82 10.58
CA ARG A 92 3.41 -16.14 11.63
C ARG A 92 3.54 -15.04 12.69
N TYR A 93 3.17 -13.80 12.34
CA TYR A 93 3.39 -12.62 13.16
C TYR A 93 2.09 -11.96 13.64
N GLU A 94 0.94 -12.60 13.43
CA GLU A 94 -0.30 -12.18 14.08
C GLU A 94 -0.22 -12.28 15.61
N PRO A 95 -0.86 -11.35 16.35
CA PRO A 95 -1.62 -10.19 15.86
C PRO A 95 -0.76 -8.92 15.66
N ASP A 96 0.55 -8.99 15.88
CA ASP A 96 1.45 -7.83 15.88
C ASP A 96 1.91 -7.37 14.47
N ALA A 97 1.44 -8.05 13.42
CA ALA A 97 1.83 -7.78 12.05
C ALA A 97 1.14 -6.54 11.45
N ILE A 98 1.83 -5.88 10.52
CA ILE A 98 1.28 -4.90 9.58
C ILE A 98 1.64 -5.36 8.18
N GLY A 99 0.65 -5.52 7.31
CA GLY A 99 0.89 -5.75 5.89
C GLY A 99 1.29 -4.47 5.18
N VAL A 100 2.38 -4.51 4.41
CA VAL A 100 2.89 -3.35 3.67
C VAL A 100 3.11 -3.74 2.21
N THR A 101 2.40 -3.10 1.29
CA THR A 101 2.67 -3.25 -0.15
C THR A 101 3.43 -2.02 -0.66
N LEU A 102 4.47 -2.25 -1.47
CA LEU A 102 5.27 -1.17 -2.05
C LEU A 102 4.86 -0.98 -3.50
N ARG A 103 4.35 0.20 -3.87
CA ARG A 103 4.13 0.54 -5.28
C ARG A 103 5.46 1.01 -5.87
N LEU A 104 6.11 0.14 -6.65
CA LEU A 104 7.49 0.35 -7.14
C LEU A 104 7.56 0.79 -8.60
N TRP A 105 6.74 0.22 -9.48
CA TRP A 105 6.76 0.58 -10.90
C TRP A 105 5.43 0.30 -11.57
N LEU A 106 4.92 1.31 -12.26
CA LEU A 106 3.89 1.14 -13.29
C LEU A 106 4.47 1.71 -14.58
N ASP A 107 4.60 0.88 -15.61
CA ASP A 107 5.00 1.35 -16.94
C ASP A 107 3.84 2.14 -17.56
N PRO A 108 3.98 3.46 -17.80
CA PRO A 108 2.92 4.27 -18.40
C PRO A 108 2.59 3.86 -19.85
N ALA A 109 3.53 3.20 -20.53
CA ALA A 109 3.39 2.70 -21.90
C ALA A 109 3.29 1.16 -21.95
N GLY A 110 3.20 0.51 -20.78
CA GLY A 110 3.22 -0.94 -20.65
C GLY A 110 1.94 -1.58 -21.20
N PRO A 111 2.03 -2.78 -21.80
CA PRO A 111 0.90 -3.40 -22.50
C PRO A 111 -0.25 -3.86 -21.58
N SER A 112 -0.06 -3.92 -20.26
CA SER A 112 -1.14 -4.15 -19.29
C SER A 112 -0.72 -3.75 -17.85
N ALA A 113 -1.70 -3.34 -17.03
CA ALA A 113 -1.50 -3.12 -15.59
C ALA A 113 -1.10 -4.41 -14.85
N GLU A 114 -1.45 -5.57 -15.39
CA GLU A 114 -1.19 -6.92 -14.84
C GLU A 114 0.30 -7.31 -14.82
N ARG A 115 1.15 -6.68 -15.65
CA ARG A 115 2.60 -6.98 -15.69
C ARG A 115 3.44 -5.98 -14.89
N ALA A 116 2.80 -5.06 -14.16
CA ALA A 116 3.49 -4.15 -13.26
C ALA A 116 4.02 -4.92 -12.04
N CYS A 117 5.20 -4.53 -11.56
CA CYS A 117 5.68 -4.94 -10.25
C CYS A 117 4.77 -4.23 -9.23
N CYS A 118 3.73 -4.95 -8.77
CA CYS A 118 2.57 -4.49 -8.00
C CYS A 118 1.40 -3.97 -8.87
N SER A 119 0.77 -4.88 -9.61
CA SER A 119 -0.50 -4.60 -10.29
C SER A 119 -1.61 -4.22 -9.30
N PRO A 120 -2.65 -3.49 -9.73
CA PRO A 120 -3.81 -3.20 -8.88
C PRO A 120 -4.38 -4.47 -8.22
N GLU A 121 -4.42 -5.58 -8.94
CA GLU A 121 -4.92 -6.88 -8.44
C GLU A 121 -4.04 -7.44 -7.32
N ALA A 122 -2.72 -7.29 -7.42
CA ALA A 122 -1.79 -7.72 -6.37
C ALA A 122 -1.96 -6.91 -5.08
N VAL A 123 -2.19 -5.59 -5.19
CA VAL A 123 -2.47 -4.72 -4.04
C VAL A 123 -3.78 -5.11 -3.38
N LEU A 124 -4.82 -5.40 -4.16
CA LEU A 124 -6.12 -5.86 -3.65
C LEU A 124 -5.98 -7.20 -2.94
N ALA A 125 -5.33 -8.19 -3.56
CA ALA A 125 -5.13 -9.51 -2.96
C ALA A 125 -4.35 -9.42 -1.64
N ALA A 126 -3.31 -8.58 -1.59
CA ALA A 126 -2.56 -8.31 -0.37
C ALA A 126 -3.44 -7.70 0.73
N ARG A 127 -4.27 -6.71 0.39
CA ARG A 127 -5.16 -6.04 1.33
C ARG A 127 -6.26 -6.97 1.84
N GLU A 128 -6.94 -7.66 0.95
CA GLU A 128 -8.00 -8.61 1.28
C GLU A 128 -7.48 -9.72 2.20
N THR A 129 -6.26 -10.22 1.92
CA THR A 129 -5.59 -11.20 2.79
C THR A 129 -5.39 -10.64 4.20
N CYS A 130 -4.88 -9.41 4.33
CA CYS A 130 -4.68 -8.78 5.64
C CYS A 130 -6.01 -8.53 6.36
N HIS A 131 -7.00 -7.98 5.66
CA HIS A 131 -8.31 -7.64 6.22
C HIS A 131 -9.08 -8.89 6.68
N ALA A 132 -8.99 -9.99 5.96
CA ALA A 132 -9.58 -11.28 6.37
C ALA A 132 -9.02 -11.80 7.71
N LEU A 133 -7.80 -11.36 8.07
CA LEU A 133 -7.10 -11.72 9.31
C LEU A 133 -7.20 -10.61 10.37
N GLY A 134 -7.88 -9.50 10.08
CA GLY A 134 -7.94 -8.32 10.96
C GLY A 134 -6.62 -7.56 11.09
N VAL A 135 -5.67 -7.81 10.17
CA VAL A 135 -4.35 -7.16 10.12
C VAL A 135 -4.45 -5.86 9.32
N PRO A 136 -3.84 -4.76 9.79
CA PRO A 136 -3.79 -3.51 9.03
C PRO A 136 -2.94 -3.66 7.76
N HIS A 137 -3.39 -3.07 6.66
CA HIS A 137 -2.65 -3.04 5.40
C HIS A 137 -2.47 -1.61 4.90
N VAL A 138 -1.25 -1.29 4.49
CA VAL A 138 -0.93 0.00 3.87
C VAL A 138 -0.16 -0.18 2.56
N THR A 139 -0.33 0.79 1.66
CA THR A 139 0.45 0.87 0.43
C THR A 139 1.34 2.10 0.47
N LEU A 140 2.64 1.90 0.26
CA LEU A 140 3.63 2.98 0.19
C LEU A 140 4.03 3.19 -1.27
N ASP A 141 3.96 4.43 -1.73
CA ASP A 141 4.43 4.81 -3.06
C ASP A 141 5.93 5.09 -3.02
N LEU A 142 6.72 4.22 -3.64
CA LEU A 142 8.18 4.31 -3.70
C LEU A 142 8.68 4.31 -5.15
N ARG A 143 7.83 4.72 -6.10
CA ARG A 143 8.15 4.67 -7.53
C ARG A 143 9.37 5.49 -7.89
N GLU A 144 9.50 6.69 -7.33
CA GLU A 144 10.64 7.56 -7.64
C GLU A 144 11.95 7.05 -7.03
N GLU A 145 11.90 6.56 -5.80
CA GLU A 145 13.01 5.93 -5.09
C GLU A 145 13.50 4.70 -5.86
N PHE A 146 12.57 3.81 -6.23
CA PHE A 146 12.88 2.61 -6.99
C PHE A 146 13.46 2.93 -8.37
N ARG A 147 12.88 3.93 -9.06
CA ARG A 147 13.37 4.39 -10.36
C ARG A 147 14.82 4.86 -10.27
N ARG A 148 15.16 5.69 -9.29
CA ARG A 148 16.51 6.23 -9.09
C ARG A 148 17.52 5.17 -8.64
N ALA A 149 17.13 4.29 -7.70
CA ALA A 149 18.04 3.34 -7.07
C ALA A 149 18.24 2.06 -7.88
N VAL A 150 17.24 1.62 -8.64
CA VAL A 150 17.23 0.32 -9.32
C VAL A 150 17.14 0.47 -10.83
N VAL A 151 16.13 1.19 -11.33
CA VAL A 151 15.85 1.24 -12.79
C VAL A 151 16.92 2.03 -13.55
N GLU A 152 17.26 3.25 -13.12
CA GLU A 152 18.26 4.09 -13.78
C GLU A 152 19.65 3.43 -13.85
N PRO A 153 20.19 2.83 -12.77
CA PRO A 153 21.44 2.09 -12.85
C PRO A 153 21.37 0.86 -13.75
N PHE A 154 20.26 0.13 -13.71
CA PHE A 154 20.04 -1.05 -14.55
C PHE A 154 20.08 -0.67 -16.04
N VAL A 155 19.31 0.35 -16.45
CA VAL A 155 19.26 0.82 -17.85
C VAL A 155 20.64 1.34 -18.30
N ARG A 156 21.35 2.08 -17.44
CA ARG A 156 22.69 2.60 -17.75
C ARG A 156 23.70 1.49 -17.98
N ALA A 157 23.73 0.48 -17.12
CA ALA A 157 24.65 -0.66 -17.26
C ALA A 157 24.34 -1.48 -18.52
N TYR A 158 23.06 -1.72 -18.82
CA TYR A 158 22.65 -2.34 -20.08
C TYR A 158 23.12 -1.54 -21.31
N ALA A 159 23.00 -0.20 -21.28
CA ALA A 159 23.48 0.66 -22.36
C ALA A 159 25.00 0.61 -22.55
N GLN A 160 25.74 0.15 -21.54
CA GLN A 160 27.19 -0.06 -21.57
C GLN A 160 27.58 -1.49 -22.00
N GLY A 161 26.61 -2.35 -22.33
CA GLY A 161 26.85 -3.74 -22.72
C GLY A 161 27.05 -4.69 -21.53
N GLU A 162 26.69 -4.27 -20.32
CA GLU A 162 26.72 -5.11 -19.12
C GLU A 162 25.40 -5.87 -18.93
N THR A 163 25.44 -6.93 -18.10
CA THR A 163 24.25 -7.71 -17.70
C THR A 163 24.02 -7.57 -16.19
N PRO A 164 23.48 -6.42 -15.72
CA PRO A 164 23.24 -6.18 -14.29
C PRO A 164 22.07 -7.03 -13.74
N ASN A 165 22.12 -7.37 -12.45
CA ASN A 165 21.00 -7.98 -11.74
C ASN A 165 20.26 -6.91 -10.89
N PRO A 166 19.04 -6.48 -11.27
CA PRO A 166 18.31 -5.43 -10.57
C PRO A 166 17.78 -5.92 -9.20
N CYS A 167 17.52 -7.22 -9.03
CA CYS A 167 17.02 -7.78 -7.77
C CYS A 167 18.05 -7.64 -6.65
N MET A 168 19.35 -7.74 -6.97
CA MET A 168 20.42 -7.52 -6.00
C MET A 168 20.43 -6.08 -5.47
N ARG A 169 20.12 -5.09 -6.30
CA ARG A 169 20.02 -3.69 -5.87
C ARG A 169 18.71 -3.39 -5.16
N CYS A 170 17.63 -4.08 -5.53
CA CYS A 170 16.32 -3.93 -4.89
C CYS A 170 16.34 -4.41 -3.43
N ASN A 171 17.06 -5.50 -3.15
CA ASN A 171 17.04 -6.17 -1.84
C ASN A 171 18.28 -5.91 -0.97
N GLY A 172 19.37 -5.41 -1.56
CA GLY A 172 20.70 -5.30 -0.93
C GLY A 172 21.06 -3.92 -0.41
#